data_AF-A0A178EKJ4-F1
#
_entry.id   AF-A0A178EKJ4-F1
#
_cell.length_a   1.000
_cell.length_b   1.000
_cell.length_c   1.000
_cell.angle_alpha   90.00
_cell.angle_beta   90.00
_cell.angle_gamma   90.00
#
_symmetry.space_group_name_H-M   'P 1'
#
loop_
_entity.id
_entity.type
_entity.pdbx_description
1 polymer ?
#
loop_
_entity_poly.entity_id
_entity_poly.type
_entity_poly.pdbx_seq_one_letter_code
_entity_poly.pdbx_strand_id
1 'polypeptide(L)'
;MYTSSTIWSNSIEIRIQPRGGFTRHLLQISKDRSHVSALIEGPYGRSLDLQDFGTVVMFASGIGIVGHLQYLKKLVADSKRSATKVRDLLLVWFIDREEQRDLVADAMDHLLGEDKPVCRDDLDMEKTEKLKRRIEGTNQPDRPGVRPSLGGANIIDVYIYGYHELLNEDGRSVLQKRDGCRTAEIRGEPDIPQIIQDCVRMHI
;
A
#
# COMPACT_ATOMS: atom_id res chain seq x y z
N MET A 1 32.17 21.04 0.28
CA MET A 1 31.17 21.50 -0.70
C MET A 1 30.40 20.28 -1.17
N TYR A 2 29.16 20.10 -0.71
CA TYR A 2 28.31 19.00 -1.16
C TYR A 2 27.46 19.49 -2.32
N THR A 3 27.79 19.05 -3.54
CA THR A 3 26.89 19.22 -4.69
C THR A 3 25.84 18.11 -4.61
N SER A 4 24.71 18.40 -3.97
CA SER A 4 23.50 17.58 -4.15
C SER A 4 22.96 17.83 -5.55
N SER A 5 23.50 17.14 -6.55
CA SER A 5 22.84 17.01 -7.84
C SER A 5 21.63 16.12 -7.65
N THR A 6 20.46 16.71 -7.47
CA THR A 6 19.18 16.01 -7.64
C THR A 6 19.19 15.38 -9.02
N ILE A 7 19.29 14.06 -9.09
CA ILE A 7 19.22 13.33 -10.35
C ILE A 7 17.76 13.44 -10.81
N TRP A 8 17.52 14.26 -11.83
CA TRP A 8 16.24 14.28 -12.53
C TRP A 8 16.14 12.92 -13.24
N SER A 9 15.37 11.99 -12.69
CA SER A 9 15.04 10.77 -13.42
C SER A 9 14.09 11.14 -14.54
N ASN A 10 14.62 11.29 -15.77
CA ASN A 10 13.84 11.56 -16.99
C ASN A 10 13.06 10.32 -17.47
N SER A 11 12.51 9.54 -16.54
CA SER A 11 11.77 8.31 -16.81
C SER A 11 10.36 8.41 -16.23
N ILE A 12 9.38 7.98 -17.01
CA ILE A 12 7.98 7.83 -16.58
C ILE A 12 7.69 6.34 -16.53
N GLU A 13 7.15 5.88 -15.42
CA GLU A 13 6.71 4.51 -15.24
C GLU A 13 5.19 4.42 -15.35
N ILE A 14 4.70 3.52 -16.20
CA ILE A 14 3.26 3.29 -16.41
C ILE A 14 2.98 1.82 -16.17
N ARG A 15 2.14 1.52 -15.18
CA ARG A 15 1.65 0.16 -14.90
C ARG A 15 0.36 -0.07 -15.67
N ILE A 16 0.37 -1.01 -16.62
CA ILE A 16 -0.77 -1.29 -17.51
C ILE A 16 -1.29 -2.69 -17.22
N GLN A 17 -2.54 -2.79 -16.77
CA GLN A 17 -3.21 -4.09 -16.64
C GLN A 17 -3.71 -4.55 -18.03
N PRO A 18 -3.27 -5.72 -18.52
CA PRO A 18 -3.79 -6.27 -19.77
C PRO A 18 -5.30 -6.56 -19.65
N ARG A 19 -6.06 -6.08 -20.63
CA ARG A 19 -7.50 -6.35 -20.81
C ARG A 19 -7.72 -6.88 -22.22
N GLY A 20 -8.88 -6.62 -22.84
CA GLY A 20 -9.12 -6.93 -24.26
C GLY A 20 -8.52 -5.88 -25.20
N GLY A 21 -8.43 -6.20 -26.49
CA GLY A 21 -8.03 -5.25 -27.53
C GLY A 21 -6.58 -4.77 -27.39
N PHE A 22 -6.40 -3.44 -27.38
CA PHE A 22 -5.09 -2.78 -27.45
C PHE A 22 -4.13 -3.18 -26.33
N THR A 23 -4.58 -3.23 -25.07
CA THR A 23 -3.69 -3.55 -23.93
C THR A 23 -3.21 -5.01 -23.93
N ARG A 24 -4.01 -5.93 -24.49
CA ARG A 24 -3.57 -7.32 -24.73
C ARG A 24 -2.50 -7.38 -25.80
N HIS A 25 -2.71 -6.63 -26.89
CA HIS A 25 -1.75 -6.54 -27.97
C HIS A 25 -0.43 -5.92 -27.49
N LEU A 26 -0.50 -4.89 -26.65
CA LEU A 26 0.66 -4.27 -26.03
C LEU A 26 1.46 -5.27 -25.18
N LEU A 27 0.79 -6.13 -24.40
CA LEU A 27 1.44 -7.21 -23.65
C LEU A 27 2.11 -8.25 -24.58
N GLN A 28 1.51 -8.55 -25.72
CA GLN A 28 2.12 -9.46 -26.71
C GLN A 28 3.39 -8.83 -27.29
N ILE A 29 3.32 -7.56 -27.71
CA ILE A 29 4.47 -6.82 -28.22
C ILE A 29 5.59 -6.77 -27.17
N SER A 30 5.27 -6.55 -25.89
CA SER A 30 6.30 -6.45 -24.84
C SER A 30 7.05 -7.75 -24.58
N LYS A 31 6.50 -8.91 -24.98
CA LYS A 31 7.19 -10.21 -24.90
C LYS A 31 8.23 -10.37 -26.01
N ASP A 32 7.96 -9.81 -27.18
CA ASP A 32 8.81 -9.94 -28.36
C ASP A 32 9.79 -8.76 -28.53
N ARG A 33 9.45 -7.60 -27.96
CA ARG A 33 10.21 -6.35 -28.09
C ARG A 33 10.39 -5.66 -26.74
N SER A 34 11.63 -5.28 -26.45
CA SER A 34 11.97 -4.52 -25.24
C SER A 34 11.79 -3.00 -25.39
N HIS A 35 11.68 -2.51 -26.64
CA HIS A 35 11.57 -1.07 -26.92
C HIS A 35 10.47 -0.81 -27.95
N VAL A 36 9.61 0.15 -27.63
CA VAL A 36 8.55 0.66 -28.50
C VAL A 36 8.55 2.17 -28.45
N SER A 37 8.29 2.81 -29.59
CA SER A 37 8.03 4.24 -29.63
C SER A 37 6.65 4.51 -29.04
N ALA A 38 6.58 5.44 -28.09
CA ALA A 38 5.33 5.89 -27.49
C ALA A 38 5.23 7.40 -27.58
N LEU A 39 4.03 7.90 -27.85
CA LEU A 39 3.70 9.31 -27.71
C LEU A 39 2.96 9.48 -26.38
N ILE A 40 3.41 10.44 -25.58
CA ILE A 40 2.80 10.76 -24.29
C ILE A 40 2.18 12.14 -24.41
N GLU A 41 0.88 12.24 -24.12
CA GLU A 41 0.14 13.49 -24.03
C GLU A 41 -0.37 13.65 -22.60
N GLY A 42 -0.27 14.86 -22.02
CA GLY A 42 -0.67 15.13 -20.65
C GLY A 42 0.25 16.12 -19.92
N PRO A 43 0.08 16.30 -18.59
CA PRO A 43 -0.80 15.53 -17.70
C PRO A 43 -2.27 16.01 -17.70
N TYR A 44 -3.22 15.08 -17.50
CA TYR A 44 -4.66 15.39 -17.38
C TYR A 44 -5.22 15.29 -15.96
N GLY A 45 -4.44 14.74 -15.02
CA GLY A 45 -4.88 14.55 -13.64
C GLY A 45 -4.95 15.87 -12.87
N ARG A 46 -5.78 15.91 -11.82
CA ARG A 46 -5.79 17.01 -10.84
C ARG A 46 -4.98 16.58 -9.63
N SER A 47 -4.17 17.49 -9.09
CA SER A 47 -3.49 17.29 -7.82
C SER A 47 -4.48 17.48 -6.67
N LEU A 48 -4.60 16.48 -5.80
CA LEU A 48 -5.25 16.63 -4.51
C LEU A 48 -4.21 16.99 -3.46
N ASP A 49 -4.45 18.07 -2.72
CA ASP A 49 -3.62 18.39 -1.56
C ASP A 49 -4.17 17.66 -0.33
N LEU A 50 -3.34 16.78 0.21
CA LEU A 50 -3.64 15.94 1.37
C LEU A 50 -2.82 16.35 2.60
N GLN A 51 -2.01 17.42 2.52
CA GLN A 51 -1.02 17.74 3.54
C GLN A 51 -1.63 18.25 4.86
N ASP A 52 -2.85 18.78 4.82
CA ASP A 52 -3.51 19.36 6.00
C ASP A 52 -4.37 18.38 6.81
N PHE A 53 -4.58 17.17 6.31
CA PHE A 53 -5.40 16.16 6.99
C PHE A 53 -4.55 15.36 7.99
N GLY A 54 -5.10 15.08 9.18
CA GLY A 54 -4.44 14.21 10.16
C GLY A 54 -4.52 12.72 9.78
N THR A 55 -5.66 12.32 9.22
CA THR A 55 -5.97 10.95 8.81
C THR A 55 -6.45 10.96 7.36
N VAL A 56 -5.90 10.07 6.53
CA VAL A 56 -6.33 9.85 5.15
C VAL A 56 -6.68 8.37 4.97
N VAL A 57 -7.89 8.11 4.49
CA VAL A 57 -8.34 6.77 4.12
C VAL A 57 -8.47 6.69 2.61
N MET A 58 -7.86 5.66 2.03
CA MET A 58 -7.77 5.45 0.60
C MET A 58 -8.43 4.12 0.23
N PHE A 59 -9.38 4.17 -0.69
CA PHE A 59 -10.07 2.98 -1.20
C PHE A 59 -9.69 2.75 -2.66
N ALA A 60 -9.14 1.58 -2.95
CA ALA A 60 -8.75 1.18 -4.29
C ALA A 60 -9.36 -0.16 -4.68
N SER A 61 -9.58 -0.37 -5.97
CA SER A 61 -9.94 -1.66 -6.55
C SER A 61 -9.04 -1.95 -7.76
N GLY A 62 -8.55 -3.18 -7.84
CA GLY A 62 -7.70 -3.66 -8.92
C GLY A 62 -6.50 -2.75 -9.19
N ILE A 63 -6.24 -2.42 -10.46
CA ILE A 63 -5.12 -1.55 -10.84
C ILE A 63 -5.33 -0.07 -10.50
N GLY A 64 -6.53 0.32 -10.02
CA GLY A 64 -6.81 1.69 -9.56
C GLY A 64 -5.95 2.13 -8.37
N ILE A 65 -5.28 1.18 -7.71
CA ILE A 65 -4.28 1.44 -6.69
C ILE A 65 -3.09 2.28 -7.20
N VAL A 66 -2.72 2.18 -8.48
CA VAL A 66 -1.54 2.85 -9.04
C VAL A 66 -1.58 4.36 -8.85
N GLY A 67 -2.77 4.98 -8.99
CA GLY A 67 -2.95 6.40 -8.71
C GLY A 67 -2.72 6.73 -7.23
N HIS A 68 -3.18 5.88 -6.32
CA HIS A 68 -3.02 6.05 -4.88
C HIS A 68 -1.56 5.92 -4.44
N LEU A 69 -0.78 5.01 -5.03
CA LEU A 69 0.64 4.81 -4.72
C LEU A 69 1.47 6.09 -4.89
N GLN A 70 1.15 6.90 -5.90
CA GLN A 70 1.86 8.17 -6.12
C GLN A 70 1.63 9.16 -4.97
N TYR A 71 0.38 9.25 -4.48
CA TYR A 71 0.04 10.06 -3.32
C TYR A 71 0.65 9.50 -2.04
N LEU A 72 0.59 8.17 -1.82
CA LEU A 72 1.16 7.52 -0.64
C LEU A 72 2.67 7.73 -0.56
N LYS A 73 3.42 7.55 -1.66
CA LYS A 73 4.86 7.82 -1.73
C LYS A 73 5.18 9.25 -1.31
N LYS A 74 4.44 10.23 -1.85
CA LYS A 74 4.59 11.64 -1.48
C LYS A 74 4.30 11.87 0.01
N LEU A 75 3.19 11.34 0.53
CA LEU A 75 2.79 11.55 1.91
C LEU A 75 3.75 10.92 2.92
N VAL A 76 4.30 9.73 2.63
CA VAL A 76 5.36 9.11 3.45
C VAL A 76 6.62 9.95 3.46
N ALA A 77 7.06 10.40 2.27
CA ALA A 77 8.24 11.25 2.16
C ALA A 77 8.06 12.60 2.88
N ASP A 78 6.90 13.24 2.73
CA ASP A 78 6.56 14.50 3.39
C ASP A 78 6.46 14.30 4.92
N SER A 79 5.90 13.18 5.37
CA SER A 79 5.77 12.85 6.81
C SER A 79 7.14 12.73 7.48
N LYS A 80 8.08 12.03 6.84
CA LYS A 80 9.48 11.94 7.32
C LYS A 80 10.17 13.30 7.43
N ARG A 81 9.82 14.24 6.55
CA ARG A 81 10.35 15.61 6.55
C ARG A 81 9.58 16.55 7.47
N SER A 82 8.56 16.04 8.17
CA SER A 82 7.61 16.86 8.96
C SER A 82 6.96 17.98 8.14
N ALA A 83 6.76 17.73 6.84
CA ALA A 83 6.18 18.68 5.88
C ALA A 83 4.67 18.51 5.69
N THR A 84 4.04 17.57 6.40
CA THR A 84 2.61 17.26 6.34
C THR A 84 2.06 17.03 7.75
N LYS A 85 0.76 17.28 7.95
CA LYS A 85 0.03 16.97 9.18
C LYS A 85 -0.42 15.51 9.23
N VAL A 86 -0.33 14.77 8.13
CA VAL A 86 -0.75 13.37 8.03
C VAL A 86 0.03 12.51 9.01
N ARG A 87 -0.70 11.84 9.92
CA ARG A 87 -0.19 10.87 10.89
C ARG A 87 -0.73 9.47 10.65
N ASP A 88 -1.88 9.38 9.99
CA ASP A 88 -2.56 8.12 9.74
C ASP A 88 -2.94 7.97 8.27
N LEU A 89 -2.40 6.94 7.64
CA LEU A 89 -2.72 6.52 6.28
C LEU A 89 -3.30 5.11 6.34
N LEU A 90 -4.57 4.97 5.98
CA LEU A 90 -5.21 3.67 5.81
C LEU A 90 -5.46 3.43 4.33
N LEU A 91 -4.81 2.40 3.78
CA LEU A 91 -5.08 1.91 2.43
C LEU A 91 -5.93 0.64 2.50
N VAL A 92 -7.12 0.69 1.94
CA VAL A 92 -7.99 -0.46 1.72
C VAL A 92 -8.03 -0.77 0.22
N TRP A 93 -7.54 -1.94 -0.16
CA TRP A 93 -7.39 -2.33 -1.54
C TRP A 93 -8.07 -3.65 -1.84
N PHE A 94 -9.06 -3.65 -2.74
CA PHE A 94 -9.72 -4.85 -3.22
C PHE A 94 -9.06 -5.39 -4.50
N ILE A 95 -8.73 -6.67 -4.52
CA ILE A 95 -8.06 -7.37 -5.62
C ILE A 95 -9.00 -8.46 -6.16
N ASP A 96 -9.26 -8.39 -7.47
CA ASP A 96 -10.03 -9.41 -8.18
C ASP A 96 -9.14 -10.56 -8.65
N ARG A 97 -7.90 -10.25 -9.03
CA ARG A 97 -6.95 -11.14 -9.70
C ARG A 97 -5.55 -10.93 -9.15
N GLU A 98 -4.84 -12.02 -8.85
CA GLU A 98 -3.46 -11.97 -8.32
C GLU A 98 -2.50 -11.17 -9.22
N GLU A 99 -2.72 -11.20 -10.54
CA GLU A 99 -1.98 -10.38 -11.52
C GLU A 99 -1.95 -8.87 -11.16
N GLN A 100 -3.00 -8.36 -10.51
CA GLN A 100 -3.07 -6.96 -10.08
C GLN A 100 -2.10 -6.68 -8.92
N ARG A 101 -1.90 -7.67 -8.04
CA ARG A 101 -0.89 -7.64 -6.97
C ARG A 101 0.51 -7.61 -7.57
N ASP A 102 0.81 -8.56 -8.44
CA ASP A 102 2.13 -8.68 -9.07
C ASP A 102 2.50 -7.41 -9.82
N LEU A 103 1.53 -6.82 -10.51
CA LEU A 103 1.73 -5.58 -11.28
C LEU A 103 2.11 -4.38 -10.41
N VAL A 104 1.95 -4.41 -9.08
CA VAL A 104 2.34 -3.30 -8.20
C VAL A 104 3.21 -3.73 -7.02
N ALA A 105 3.58 -5.01 -6.93
CA ALA A 105 4.34 -5.59 -5.81
C ALA A 105 5.60 -4.77 -5.49
N ASP A 106 6.47 -4.53 -6.48
CA ASP A 106 7.69 -3.73 -6.27
C ASP A 106 7.43 -2.32 -5.76
N ALA A 107 6.35 -1.68 -6.25
CA ALA A 107 6.00 -0.32 -5.86
C ALA A 107 5.44 -0.29 -4.43
N MET A 108 4.69 -1.31 -4.04
CA MET A 108 4.21 -1.52 -2.67
C MET A 108 5.37 -1.82 -1.72
N ASP A 109 6.28 -2.72 -2.08
CA ASP A 109 7.43 -3.09 -1.26
C ASP A 109 8.37 -1.90 -1.05
N HIS A 110 8.59 -1.10 -2.09
CA HIS A 110 9.34 0.15 -1.97
C HIS A 110 8.66 1.14 -1.03
N LEU A 111 7.34 1.33 -1.16
CA LEU A 111 6.56 2.23 -0.30
C LEU A 111 6.60 1.78 1.17
N LEU A 112 6.40 0.49 1.44
CA LEU A 112 6.44 -0.09 2.79
C LEU A 112 7.86 -0.08 3.37
N GLY A 113 8.88 -0.23 2.52
CA GLY A 113 10.28 -0.05 2.88
C GLY A 113 10.60 1.38 3.28
N GLU A 114 10.03 2.36 2.56
CA GLU A 114 10.13 3.77 2.93
C GLU A 114 9.37 4.08 4.22
N ASP A 115 8.20 3.52 4.51
CA ASP A 115 7.46 3.88 5.74
C ASP A 115 8.16 3.41 7.03
N LYS A 116 9.22 2.60 6.97
CA LYS A 116 9.97 2.15 8.15
C LYS A 116 10.58 3.33 8.93
N PRO A 117 10.67 3.22 10.28
CA PRO A 117 11.25 4.27 11.09
C PRO A 117 12.75 4.34 10.76
N VAL A 118 13.33 5.54 10.81
CA VAL A 118 14.78 5.68 10.79
C VAL A 118 15.29 5.07 12.11
N CYS A 119 15.76 3.83 12.07
CA CYS A 119 16.27 3.15 13.25
C CYS A 119 17.45 3.96 13.83
N ARG A 120 17.29 4.45 15.06
CA ARG A 120 18.41 4.67 15.98
C ARG A 120 18.48 3.42 16.85
N ASP A 121 19.43 2.55 16.51
CA ASP A 121 19.98 1.38 17.21
C ASP A 121 19.03 0.32 17.84
N ASP A 122 19.14 -0.90 17.30
CA ASP A 122 19.22 -2.21 17.97
C ASP A 122 18.18 -2.67 19.03
N LEU A 123 16.85 -2.64 18.78
CA LEU A 123 15.87 -3.23 19.73
C LEU A 123 14.60 -3.92 19.14
N ASP A 124 14.59 -4.43 17.90
CA ASP A 124 13.30 -4.75 17.25
C ASP A 124 12.93 -6.23 17.01
N MET A 125 13.86 -7.20 17.02
CA MET A 125 13.51 -8.59 16.68
C MET A 125 12.67 -9.32 17.75
N GLU A 126 12.90 -9.06 19.04
CA GLU A 126 12.10 -9.71 20.10
C GLU A 126 10.69 -9.11 20.20
N LYS A 127 10.53 -7.83 19.85
CA LYS A 127 9.24 -7.13 19.84
C LYS A 127 8.39 -7.57 18.66
N THR A 128 8.97 -7.74 17.48
CA THR A 128 8.26 -8.28 16.31
C THR A 128 7.74 -9.69 16.59
N GLU A 129 8.52 -10.54 17.26
CA GLU A 129 8.12 -11.92 17.55
C GLU A 129 7.08 -12.03 18.67
N LYS A 130 7.17 -11.18 19.71
CA LYS A 130 6.11 -11.05 20.73
C LYS A 130 4.82 -10.49 20.13
N LEU A 131 4.92 -9.60 19.14
CA LEU A 131 3.77 -9.00 18.48
C LEU A 131 3.08 -9.99 17.53
N LYS A 132 3.85 -10.74 16.73
CA LYS A 132 3.32 -11.87 15.94
C LYS A 132 2.51 -12.83 16.81
N ARG A 133 3.07 -13.25 17.97
CA ARG A 133 2.36 -14.10 18.94
C ARG A 133 1.09 -13.48 19.54
N ARG A 134 1.01 -12.16 19.74
CA ARG A 134 -0.22 -11.49 20.22
C ARG A 134 -1.29 -11.42 19.15
N ILE A 135 -0.90 -11.19 17.91
CA ILE A 135 -1.81 -11.08 16.76
C ILE A 135 -2.38 -12.45 16.40
N GLU A 136 -1.54 -13.49 16.39
CA GLU A 136 -1.98 -14.88 16.15
C GLU A 136 -2.90 -15.42 17.26
N GLY A 137 -2.82 -14.85 18.47
CA GLY A 137 -3.65 -15.24 19.63
C GLY A 137 -5.06 -14.65 19.65
N THR A 138 -5.40 -13.71 18.75
CA THR A 138 -6.75 -13.13 18.70
C THR A 138 -7.59 -13.84 17.64
N ASN A 139 -8.58 -14.65 18.07
CA ASN A 139 -9.59 -15.25 17.19
C ASN A 139 -10.58 -14.23 16.59
N GLN A 140 -10.36 -12.93 16.81
CA GLN A 140 -11.22 -11.87 16.30
C GLN A 140 -10.57 -11.28 15.04
N PRO A 141 -11.29 -11.22 13.91
CA PRO A 141 -10.76 -10.64 12.68
C PRO A 141 -10.37 -9.19 12.94
N ASP A 142 -9.26 -8.74 12.34
CA ASP A 142 -8.84 -7.35 12.49
C ASP A 142 -9.92 -6.40 12.02
N ARG A 143 -10.02 -5.27 12.71
CA ARG A 143 -10.87 -4.15 12.33
C ARG A 143 -10.00 -3.11 11.62
N PRO A 144 -10.09 -2.97 10.29
CA PRO A 144 -9.42 -1.88 9.58
C PRO A 144 -9.91 -0.55 10.14
N GLY A 145 -8.98 0.36 10.44
CA GLY A 145 -9.30 1.62 11.10
C GLY A 145 -9.28 1.56 12.63
N VAL A 146 -8.83 0.45 13.25
CA VAL A 146 -8.40 0.43 14.65
C VAL A 146 -6.90 0.18 14.70
N ARG A 147 -6.11 1.19 15.11
CA ARG A 147 -4.66 1.06 15.14
C ARG A 147 -4.21 0.02 16.18
N PRO A 148 -3.29 -0.90 15.83
CA PRO A 148 -2.61 -1.72 16.82
C PRO A 148 -1.88 -0.80 17.82
N SER A 149 -2.25 -0.92 19.10
CA SER A 149 -2.01 0.08 20.14
C SER A 149 -0.56 0.34 20.54
N LEU A 150 0.45 -0.23 19.86
CA LEU A 150 1.85 0.04 20.15
C LEU A 150 2.76 -0.33 18.96
N GLY A 151 2.79 0.50 17.91
CA GLY A 151 3.44 0.09 16.65
C GLY A 151 4.15 1.20 15.87
N GLY A 152 5.20 1.80 16.43
CA GLY A 152 6.26 2.50 15.66
C GLY A 152 5.87 3.82 14.95
N ALA A 153 6.88 4.55 14.46
CA ALA A 153 6.76 5.86 13.81
C ALA A 153 6.20 5.82 12.37
N ASN A 154 5.97 4.63 11.84
CA ASN A 154 5.39 4.38 10.53
C ASN A 154 3.97 4.98 10.49
N ILE A 155 3.47 5.38 9.32
CA ILE A 155 2.16 6.04 9.20
C ILE A 155 1.15 5.27 8.34
N ILE A 156 1.57 4.27 7.57
CA ILE A 156 0.70 3.48 6.68
C ILE A 156 0.25 2.16 7.31
N ASP A 157 -1.04 1.88 7.18
CA ASP A 157 -1.68 0.58 7.36
C ASP A 157 -2.32 0.15 6.02
N VAL A 158 -2.10 -1.10 5.59
CA VAL A 158 -2.56 -1.66 4.31
C VAL A 158 -3.43 -2.89 4.55
N TYR A 159 -4.65 -2.84 4.04
CA TYR A 159 -5.60 -3.95 4.05
C TYR A 159 -5.93 -4.36 2.62
N ILE A 160 -5.60 -5.59 2.28
CA ILE A 160 -5.84 -6.19 0.97
C ILE A 160 -7.03 -7.14 1.10
N TYR A 161 -8.05 -6.91 0.30
CA TYR A 161 -9.24 -7.74 0.22
C TYR A 161 -9.26 -8.51 -1.09
N GLY A 162 -9.85 -9.69 -1.10
CA GLY A 162 -10.00 -10.49 -2.31
C GLY A 162 -10.70 -11.82 -2.03
N TYR A 163 -11.01 -12.56 -3.08
CA TYR A 163 -11.65 -13.87 -2.96
C TYR A 163 -10.68 -15.06 -3.09
N HIS A 164 -9.37 -14.80 -3.22
CA HIS A 164 -8.35 -15.83 -3.28
C HIS A 164 -8.21 -16.57 -1.95
N GLU A 165 -7.71 -17.80 -2.02
CA GLU A 165 -7.44 -18.59 -0.82
C GLU A 165 -6.18 -18.08 -0.14
N LEU A 166 -6.32 -17.64 1.10
CA LEU A 166 -5.19 -17.26 1.94
C LEU A 166 -4.68 -18.50 2.66
N LEU A 167 -3.42 -18.85 2.47
CA LEU A 167 -2.77 -19.96 3.15
C LEU A 167 -1.87 -19.45 4.28
N ASN A 168 -2.01 -20.05 5.46
CA ASN A 168 -1.09 -19.82 6.58
C ASN A 168 0.26 -20.52 6.32
N GLU A 169 1.21 -20.37 7.26
CA GLU A 169 2.53 -21.01 7.18
C GLU A 169 2.45 -22.55 7.14
N ASP A 170 1.39 -23.14 7.70
CA ASP A 170 1.12 -24.59 7.67
C ASP A 170 0.38 -25.06 6.39
N GLY A 171 0.12 -24.17 5.43
CA GLY A 171 -0.62 -24.47 4.20
C GLY A 171 -2.13 -24.65 4.37
N ARG A 172 -2.71 -24.21 5.50
CA ARG A 172 -4.15 -24.25 5.78
C ARG A 172 -4.83 -22.96 5.34
N SER A 173 -6.03 -23.08 4.78
CA SER A 173 -6.85 -21.93 4.39
C SER A 173 -7.29 -21.14 5.63
N VAL A 174 -7.05 -19.83 5.61
CA VAL A 174 -7.42 -18.87 6.65
C VAL A 174 -8.29 -17.75 6.08
N LEU A 175 -9.11 -17.13 6.93
CA LEU A 175 -9.92 -15.97 6.53
C LEU A 175 -9.10 -14.68 6.47
N GLN A 176 -7.98 -14.67 7.19
CA GLN A 176 -7.10 -13.52 7.29
C GLN A 176 -5.65 -14.01 7.42
N LYS A 177 -4.74 -13.30 6.75
CA LYS A 177 -3.30 -13.46 6.89
C LYS A 177 -2.68 -12.10 7.18
N ARG A 178 -1.81 -12.02 8.19
CA ARG A 178 -1.04 -10.81 8.47
C ARG A 178 0.41 -10.96 8.02
N ASP A 179 0.95 -9.87 7.50
CA ASP A 179 2.36 -9.70 7.25
C ASP A 179 2.86 -8.50 8.07
N GLY A 180 3.50 -8.81 9.20
CA GLY A 180 3.87 -7.83 10.21
C GLY A 180 2.65 -7.17 10.90
N CYS A 181 2.84 -5.94 11.37
CA CYS A 181 1.82 -5.21 12.13
C CYS A 181 0.84 -4.42 11.25
N ARG A 182 1.24 -4.13 10.00
CA ARG A 182 0.65 -3.07 9.18
C ARG A 182 0.05 -3.54 7.87
N THR A 183 0.33 -4.77 7.45
CA THR A 183 -0.26 -5.35 6.25
C THR A 183 -1.12 -6.55 6.63
N ALA A 184 -2.37 -6.55 6.16
CA ALA A 184 -3.29 -7.65 6.33
C ALA A 184 -3.96 -8.01 5.00
N GLU A 185 -4.06 -9.29 4.71
CA GLU A 185 -4.88 -9.84 3.64
C GLU A 185 -6.12 -10.48 4.26
N ILE A 186 -7.30 -10.14 3.76
CA ILE A 186 -8.60 -10.58 4.27
C ILE A 186 -9.41 -11.16 3.11
N ARG A 187 -9.97 -12.35 3.31
CA ARG A 187 -10.85 -12.97 2.34
C ARG A 187 -12.26 -12.36 2.41
N GLY A 188 -12.75 -11.84 1.29
CA GLY A 188 -14.07 -11.24 1.16
C GLY A 188 -14.04 -9.80 0.67
N GLU A 189 -15.14 -9.08 0.91
CA GLU A 189 -15.27 -7.67 0.56
C GLU A 189 -15.06 -6.76 1.78
N PRO A 190 -14.53 -5.54 1.58
CA PRO A 190 -14.43 -4.56 2.65
C PRO A 190 -15.82 -3.98 3.01
N ASP A 191 -16.14 -3.98 4.30
CA ASP A 191 -17.30 -3.24 4.84
C ASP A 191 -16.94 -1.74 4.96
N ILE A 192 -17.08 -1.02 3.85
CA ILE A 192 -16.68 0.39 3.74
C ILE A 192 -17.36 1.27 4.81
N PRO A 193 -18.69 1.18 5.05
CA PRO A 193 -19.33 1.93 6.13
C PRO A 193 -18.70 1.68 7.51
N GLN A 194 -18.45 0.41 7.86
CA GLN A 194 -17.85 0.06 9.14
C GLN A 194 -16.42 0.59 9.27
N ILE A 195 -15.61 0.47 8.21
CA ILE A 195 -14.22 0.96 8.19
C ILE A 195 -14.18 2.48 8.41
N ILE A 196 -15.05 3.23 7.72
CA ILE A 196 -15.14 4.69 7.89
C ILE A 196 -15.54 5.02 9.34
N GLN A 197 -16.51 4.30 9.89
CA GLN A 197 -16.96 4.49 11.27
C GLN A 197 -15.84 4.24 12.28
N ASP A 198 -15.04 3.20 12.08
CA ASP A 198 -13.91 2.86 12.95
C ASP A 198 -12.82 3.95 12.89
N CYS A 199 -12.52 4.47 11.69
CA CYS A 199 -11.53 5.55 11.51
C CYS A 199 -11.96 6.86 12.20
N VAL A 200 -13.25 7.22 12.10
CA VAL A 200 -13.79 8.45 12.72
C VAL A 200 -13.85 8.32 14.25
N ARG A 201 -14.17 7.13 14.76
CA ARG A 201 -14.25 6.87 16.21
C ARG A 201 -12.90 6.92 16.93
N MET A 202 -11.77 6.90 16.24
CA MET A 202 -10.45 7.08 16.86
C MET A 202 -10.19 8.52 17.37
N HIS A 203 -11.05 9.49 17.02
CA HIS A 203 -10.82 10.92 17.27
C HIS A 203 -11.87 11.59 18.18
N ILE A 204 -12.75 10.81 18.82
CA ILE A 204 -13.74 11.29 19.81
C ILE A 204 -13.45 10.62 21.15
#